data_AF-A0A2D3NEK3-F1
#
_entry.id   AF-A0A2D3NEK3-F1
#
_cell.length_a   1.000
_cell.length_b   1.000
_cell.length_c   1.000
_cell.angle_alpha   90.00
_cell.angle_beta   90.00
_cell.angle_gamma   90.00
#
_symmetry.space_group_name_H-M   'P 1'
#
loop_
_entity.id
_entity.type
_entity.pdbx_description
1 polymer ?
#
loop_
_entity_poly.entity_id
_entity_poly.type
_entity_poly.pdbx_seq_one_letter_code
_entity_poly.pdbx_strand_id
1 'polypeptide(L)'
;MSAISAYANDVKTLTPQECSIENKFVYEPINQVHMEFTAHVDISKDAKATITCGDKTMATGVITSDTYMEKGIALVTFEKLVLPKGKSYKLEIPAGAIFLKSAPDVKNGDLKFDFEVPEKIISTECSVENGSSVETEEHIWFYYGTETEPVGSPTMTLYREGVPVRTFDAHVGWDWNLGQAYADFGMKMNFEKGVHYSLVMPEGSLSPRFRTDITNEETRVDFIGGYTKPIEPITYVWCSLFDNHGIDVLGEVRFYYRQAVMLSSDPKIQLFDTDNKLIKEVTPTLSEDEDGRWGRWIVSCDFGGLRVPEKGCSIVIPEGTVISADGNVSVNAKNSFDVNIGTGLGGVSNGKMEIKASDRKITIIDAPIGATVCIYSTDGKKVTDHIVTSRNFVLNLTSNGIYVVSIDGKSYKVVI
;
A
#
# COMPACT_ATOMS: atom_id res chain seq x y z
N MET A 1 -63.24 23.32 38.22
CA MET A 1 -63.71 23.50 36.83
C MET A 1 -62.49 23.90 36.01
N SER A 2 -62.08 23.03 35.09
CA SER A 2 -61.15 23.18 33.95
C SER A 2 -59.80 23.89 34.14
N ALA A 3 -58.66 23.30 33.79
CA ALA A 3 -58.38 22.90 32.41
C ALA A 3 -57.71 21.51 32.27
N ILE A 4 -58.45 20.61 31.62
CA ILE A 4 -57.96 19.49 30.84
C ILE A 4 -57.79 20.03 29.41
N SER A 5 -56.60 19.89 28.80
CA SER A 5 -56.32 19.93 27.35
C SER A 5 -54.79 19.87 27.16
N ALA A 6 -54.16 18.98 26.40
CA ALA A 6 -54.62 18.16 25.29
C ALA A 6 -53.89 16.80 25.26
N TYR A 7 -54.63 15.72 25.52
CA TYR A 7 -54.34 14.40 24.96
C TYR A 7 -55.60 13.98 24.21
N ALA A 8 -55.71 14.43 22.96
CA ALA A 8 -56.78 14.00 22.06
C ALA A 8 -56.26 14.08 20.62
N ASN A 9 -55.50 13.05 20.22
CA ASN A 9 -55.84 12.15 19.10
C ASN A 9 -54.59 11.41 18.60
N ASP A 10 -54.75 10.09 18.47
CA ASP A 10 -54.06 9.18 17.53
C ASP A 10 -52.72 8.51 17.89
N VAL A 11 -52.38 8.30 19.15
CA VAL A 11 -51.43 7.21 19.51
C VAL A 11 -52.17 6.12 20.26
N LYS A 12 -52.93 5.29 19.52
CA LYS A 12 -53.54 4.07 20.07
C LYS A 12 -52.49 3.00 20.41
N THR A 13 -51.25 3.19 19.98
CA THR A 13 -50.22 2.16 19.98
C THR A 13 -48.89 2.74 20.46
N LEU A 14 -48.35 2.17 21.52
CA LEU A 14 -47.06 2.54 22.09
C LEU A 14 -45.93 2.16 21.14
N THR A 15 -45.11 3.13 20.73
CA THR A 15 -43.96 2.92 19.84
C THR A 15 -42.68 3.43 20.51
N PRO A 16 -41.57 2.69 20.45
CA PRO A 16 -40.30 3.19 20.94
C PRO A 16 -39.79 4.32 20.04
N GLN A 17 -38.98 5.22 20.62
CA GLN A 17 -38.25 6.25 19.89
C GLN A 17 -36.99 5.70 19.23
N GLU A 18 -36.36 4.71 19.86
CA GLU A 18 -35.12 4.10 19.41
C GLU A 18 -35.09 2.64 19.83
N CYS A 19 -34.46 1.81 19.00
CA CYS A 19 -34.08 0.44 19.31
C CYS A 19 -32.60 0.25 19.02
N SER A 20 -31.84 -0.24 20.00
CA SER A 20 -30.38 -0.23 19.96
C SER A 20 -29.74 -1.10 18.88
N ILE A 21 -30.53 -2.01 18.28
CA ILE A 21 -30.08 -2.95 17.24
C ILE A 21 -30.64 -2.64 15.86
N GLU A 22 -31.64 -1.75 15.76
CA GLU A 22 -32.35 -1.48 14.52
C GLU A 22 -31.41 -0.92 13.44
N ASN A 23 -31.44 -1.55 12.27
CA ASN A 23 -30.61 -1.25 11.09
C ASN A 23 -29.10 -1.24 11.37
N LYS A 24 -28.63 -2.01 12.37
CA LYS A 24 -27.21 -2.13 12.69
C LYS A 24 -26.56 -3.40 12.16
N PHE A 25 -25.27 -3.30 11.91
CA PHE A 25 -24.37 -4.43 11.79
C PHE A 25 -23.92 -4.90 13.18
N VAL A 26 -24.10 -6.18 13.45
CA VAL A 26 -23.80 -6.78 14.75
C VAL A 26 -22.50 -7.56 14.67
N TYR A 27 -21.45 -6.98 15.26
CA TYR A 27 -20.11 -7.55 15.35
C TYR A 27 -19.75 -8.09 16.74
N GLU A 28 -20.73 -8.19 17.63
CA GLU A 28 -20.57 -8.66 19.00
C GLU A 28 -21.64 -9.68 19.37
N PRO A 29 -21.39 -10.57 20.35
CA PRO A 29 -22.44 -11.39 20.95
C PRO A 29 -23.58 -10.50 21.50
N ILE A 30 -24.81 -10.79 21.11
CA ILE A 30 -25.98 -10.05 21.57
C ILE A 30 -26.28 -10.49 23.01
N ASN A 31 -25.98 -9.60 23.96
CA ASN A 31 -26.35 -9.79 25.36
C ASN A 31 -27.67 -9.10 25.70
N GLN A 32 -27.87 -7.91 25.13
CA GLN A 32 -29.01 -7.07 25.47
C GLN A 32 -29.35 -6.16 24.30
N VAL A 33 -30.65 -5.95 24.10
CA VAL A 33 -31.19 -4.91 23.21
C VAL A 33 -32.06 -4.01 24.05
N HIS A 34 -31.90 -2.70 23.93
CA HIS A 34 -32.75 -1.73 24.63
C HIS A 34 -33.63 -0.99 23.64
N MET A 35 -34.85 -0.68 24.08
CA MET A 35 -35.77 0.21 23.39
C MET A 35 -36.15 1.36 24.32
N GLU A 36 -36.03 2.58 23.82
CA GLU A 36 -36.37 3.78 24.58
C GLU A 36 -37.77 4.27 24.25
N PHE A 37 -38.51 4.72 25.26
CA PHE A 37 -39.84 5.30 25.14
C PHE A 37 -39.89 6.68 25.80
N THR A 38 -40.75 7.57 25.30
CA THR A 38 -40.93 8.94 25.81
C THR A 38 -41.46 9.02 27.24
N ALA A 39 -41.94 7.91 27.79
CA ALA A 39 -42.54 7.84 29.10
C ALA A 39 -42.32 6.44 29.70
N HIS A 40 -42.46 6.32 31.02
CA HIS A 40 -42.27 5.06 31.73
C HIS A 40 -43.18 3.94 31.23
N VAL A 41 -42.59 2.77 31.02
CA VAL A 41 -43.26 1.55 30.55
C VAL A 41 -43.17 0.45 31.60
N ASP A 42 -44.10 -0.49 31.56
CA ASP A 42 -44.03 -1.76 32.28
C ASP A 42 -44.29 -2.92 31.30
N ILE A 43 -43.90 -4.13 31.71
CA ILE A 43 -43.88 -5.31 30.87
C ILE A 43 -45.00 -6.27 31.27
N SER A 44 -45.71 -6.81 30.28
CA SER A 44 -46.70 -7.86 30.49
C SER A 44 -46.05 -9.11 31.08
N LYS A 45 -46.77 -9.81 31.97
CA LYS A 45 -46.28 -11.04 32.58
C LYS A 45 -45.87 -12.05 31.51
N ASP A 46 -44.69 -12.64 31.67
CA ASP A 46 -44.13 -13.65 30.77
C ASP A 46 -43.88 -13.17 29.32
N ALA A 47 -43.86 -11.85 29.08
CA ALA A 47 -43.56 -11.30 27.76
C ALA A 47 -42.13 -11.63 27.32
N LYS A 48 -42.00 -12.00 26.05
CA LYS A 48 -40.75 -12.41 25.43
C LYS A 48 -40.60 -11.75 24.07
N ALA A 49 -39.37 -11.49 23.69
CA ALA A 49 -39.01 -11.11 22.33
C ALA A 49 -38.37 -12.30 21.64
N THR A 50 -38.48 -12.38 20.31
CA THR A 50 -37.86 -13.43 19.52
C THR A 50 -36.97 -12.84 18.46
N ILE A 51 -35.79 -13.42 18.26
CA ILE A 51 -34.97 -13.14 17.07
C ILE A 51 -35.27 -14.22 16.03
N THR A 52 -35.59 -13.80 14.81
CA THR A 52 -35.91 -14.69 13.67
C THR A 52 -34.94 -14.48 12.51
N CYS A 53 -34.77 -15.52 11.69
CA CYS A 53 -34.03 -15.51 10.43
C CYS A 53 -34.92 -16.20 9.38
N GLY A 54 -35.59 -15.42 8.53
CA GLY A 54 -36.72 -15.92 7.76
C GLY A 54 -37.82 -16.43 8.70
N ASP A 55 -38.36 -17.62 8.42
CA ASP A 55 -39.43 -18.21 9.24
C ASP A 55 -38.93 -18.96 10.49
N LYS A 56 -37.61 -18.96 10.74
CA LYS A 56 -37.01 -19.70 11.85
C LYS A 56 -36.72 -18.81 13.04
N THR A 57 -37.22 -19.19 14.21
CA THR A 57 -36.80 -18.62 15.50
C THR A 57 -35.38 -19.06 15.84
N MET A 58 -34.51 -18.09 16.09
CA MET A 58 -33.10 -18.28 16.40
C MET A 58 -32.83 -18.17 17.90
N ALA A 59 -33.54 -17.26 18.58
CA ALA A 59 -33.43 -17.06 20.02
C ALA A 59 -34.69 -16.42 20.60
N THR A 60 -34.87 -16.57 21.90
CA THR A 60 -35.95 -15.94 22.66
C THR A 60 -35.35 -15.22 23.86
N GLY A 61 -35.63 -13.92 23.97
CA GLY A 61 -35.16 -13.05 25.04
C GLY A 61 -36.26 -12.73 26.04
N VAL A 62 -35.88 -12.50 27.29
CA VAL A 62 -36.78 -12.02 28.34
C VAL A 62 -36.84 -10.51 28.28
N ILE A 63 -38.05 -9.95 28.39
CA ILE A 63 -38.25 -8.49 28.41
C ILE A 63 -38.40 -8.03 29.86
N THR A 64 -37.64 -7.01 30.25
CA THR A 64 -37.78 -6.30 31.53
C THR A 64 -37.94 -4.80 31.31
N SER A 65 -38.55 -4.09 32.25
CA SER A 65 -38.59 -2.62 32.23
C SER A 65 -37.49 -2.04 33.11
N ASP A 66 -36.96 -0.91 32.67
CA ASP A 66 -36.08 -0.02 33.43
C ASP A 66 -36.47 1.44 33.14
N THR A 67 -35.88 2.39 33.85
CA THR A 67 -36.20 3.81 33.73
C THR A 67 -34.94 4.65 33.83
N TYR A 68 -34.80 5.63 32.93
CA TYR A 68 -33.72 6.61 32.99
C TYR A 68 -34.30 8.02 32.85
N MET A 69 -34.22 8.81 33.93
CA MET A 69 -34.92 10.09 34.04
C MET A 69 -36.42 9.90 33.73
N GLU A 70 -36.98 10.70 32.81
CA GLU A 70 -38.40 10.61 32.40
C GLU A 70 -38.65 9.56 31.29
N LYS A 71 -37.60 8.88 30.80
CA LYS A 71 -37.72 7.87 29.75
C LYS A 71 -37.99 6.48 30.33
N GLY A 72 -38.87 5.73 29.67
CA GLY A 72 -39.05 4.30 29.90
C GLY A 72 -38.12 3.49 29.01
N ILE A 73 -37.52 2.44 29.54
CA ILE A 73 -36.65 1.55 28.79
C ILE A 73 -37.23 0.13 28.86
N ALA A 74 -37.39 -0.52 27.72
CA ALA A 74 -37.61 -1.97 27.66
C ALA A 74 -36.31 -2.65 27.27
N LEU A 75 -35.87 -3.59 28.09
CA LEU A 75 -34.63 -4.33 27.93
C LEU A 75 -34.94 -5.77 27.54
N VAL A 76 -34.42 -6.22 26.41
CA VAL A 76 -34.48 -7.61 25.98
C VAL A 76 -33.13 -8.25 26.26
N THR A 77 -33.10 -9.22 27.17
CA THR A 77 -31.86 -9.90 27.57
C THR A 77 -31.74 -11.27 26.91
N PHE A 78 -30.55 -11.56 26.40
CA PHE A 78 -30.12 -12.83 25.81
C PHE A 78 -28.86 -13.34 26.50
N GLU A 79 -28.68 -14.66 26.58
CA GLU A 79 -27.45 -15.26 27.14
C GLU A 79 -26.35 -15.36 26.07
N LYS A 80 -25.52 -14.32 25.91
CA LYS A 80 -24.36 -14.26 24.99
C LYS A 80 -24.66 -14.87 23.62
N LEU A 81 -25.71 -14.37 22.98
CA LEU A 81 -26.20 -14.94 21.73
C LEU A 81 -25.23 -14.63 20.58
N VAL A 82 -24.63 -15.68 20.02
CA VAL A 82 -23.83 -15.58 18.79
C VAL A 82 -24.66 -16.13 17.63
N LEU A 83 -25.05 -15.23 16.72
CA LEU A 83 -25.81 -15.58 15.52
C LEU A 83 -24.87 -15.87 14.34
N PRO A 84 -25.24 -16.80 13.45
CA PRO A 84 -24.50 -17.02 12.21
C PRO A 84 -24.28 -15.73 11.41
N LYS A 85 -23.09 -15.56 10.85
CA LYS A 85 -22.79 -14.44 9.95
C LYS A 85 -23.39 -14.62 8.55
N GLY A 86 -23.36 -13.54 7.77
CA GLY A 86 -23.86 -13.47 6.40
C GLY A 86 -25.38 -13.52 6.29
N LYS A 87 -26.10 -13.08 7.33
CA LYS A 87 -27.55 -13.21 7.41
C LYS A 87 -28.22 -11.98 8.02
N SER A 88 -29.42 -11.70 7.54
CA SER A 88 -30.33 -10.72 8.12
C SER A 88 -31.27 -11.36 9.11
N TYR A 89 -31.56 -10.64 10.18
CA TYR A 89 -32.36 -11.08 11.31
C TYR A 89 -33.42 -10.04 11.66
N LYS A 90 -34.49 -10.47 12.34
CA LYS A 90 -35.49 -9.57 12.91
C LYS A 90 -35.60 -9.80 14.40
N LEU A 91 -35.59 -8.73 15.19
CA LEU A 91 -36.08 -8.76 16.56
C LEU A 91 -37.59 -8.46 16.54
N GLU A 92 -38.39 -9.40 17.02
CA GLU A 92 -39.85 -9.31 17.04
C GLU A 92 -40.36 -9.24 18.47
N ILE A 93 -41.22 -8.27 18.75
CA ILE A 93 -41.90 -8.11 20.04
C ILE A 93 -43.40 -8.15 19.78
N PRO A 94 -44.12 -9.11 20.40
CA PRO A 94 -45.54 -9.28 20.15
C PRO A 94 -46.36 -8.09 20.67
N ALA A 95 -47.47 -7.80 20.01
CA ALA A 95 -48.43 -6.81 20.46
C ALA A 95 -48.85 -7.07 21.92
N GLY A 96 -48.92 -6.00 22.71
CA GLY A 96 -49.31 -6.06 24.13
C GLY A 96 -48.20 -6.46 25.11
N ALA A 97 -46.98 -6.73 24.65
CA ALA A 97 -45.84 -7.06 25.52
C ALA A 97 -45.40 -5.91 26.43
N ILE A 98 -45.49 -4.68 25.94
CA ILE A 98 -45.03 -3.45 26.59
C ILE A 98 -46.22 -2.49 26.67
N PHE A 99 -46.43 -1.88 27.83
CA PHE A 99 -47.53 -0.93 28.04
C PHE A 99 -47.09 0.29 28.81
N LEU A 100 -47.81 1.40 28.62
CA LEU A 100 -47.54 2.64 29.32
C LEU A 100 -47.93 2.50 30.80
N LYS A 101 -47.01 2.83 31.72
CA LYS A 101 -47.24 2.66 33.16
C LYS A 101 -48.39 3.51 33.69
N SER A 102 -48.56 4.72 33.16
CA SER A 102 -49.63 5.65 33.54
C SER A 102 -50.97 5.36 32.87
N ALA A 103 -50.99 4.59 31.77
CA ALA A 103 -52.20 4.18 31.08
C ALA A 103 -52.03 2.77 30.48
N PRO A 104 -52.26 1.69 31.27
CA PRO A 104 -51.97 0.31 30.85
C PRO A 104 -52.76 -0.21 29.63
N ASP A 105 -53.81 0.50 29.21
CA ASP A 105 -54.55 0.20 27.98
C ASP A 105 -53.80 0.66 26.72
N VAL A 106 -52.81 1.55 26.85
CA VAL A 106 -51.93 1.97 25.76
C VAL A 106 -50.75 1.00 25.68
N LYS A 107 -50.76 0.15 24.65
CA LYS A 107 -49.81 -0.96 24.47
C LYS A 107 -49.11 -0.91 23.14
N ASN A 108 -47.97 -1.60 23.02
CA ASN A 108 -47.30 -1.76 21.74
C ASN A 108 -48.12 -2.63 20.77
N GLY A 109 -47.97 -2.35 19.49
CA GLY A 109 -48.35 -3.27 18.42
C GLY A 109 -47.26 -4.31 18.20
N ASP A 110 -47.34 -5.08 17.12
CA ASP A 110 -46.22 -5.95 16.74
C ASP A 110 -45.04 -5.08 16.29
N LEU A 111 -43.97 -5.08 17.08
CA LEU A 111 -42.74 -4.35 16.77
C LEU A 111 -41.76 -5.30 16.08
N LYS A 112 -41.13 -4.83 15.01
CA LYS A 112 -40.14 -5.58 14.24
C LYS A 112 -38.96 -4.68 13.92
N PHE A 113 -37.77 -5.10 14.32
CA PHE A 113 -36.52 -4.37 14.08
C PHE A 113 -35.58 -5.25 13.26
N ASP A 114 -35.24 -4.80 12.06
CA ASP A 114 -34.31 -5.48 11.17
C ASP A 114 -32.87 -5.20 11.60
N PHE A 115 -31.99 -6.19 11.51
CA PHE A 115 -30.54 -6.04 11.71
C PHE A 115 -29.78 -7.12 10.95
N GLU A 116 -28.46 -6.97 10.83
CA GLU A 116 -27.63 -7.93 10.10
C GLU A 116 -26.40 -8.35 10.91
N VAL A 117 -26.01 -9.62 10.74
CA VAL A 117 -24.69 -10.10 11.13
C VAL A 117 -23.88 -10.26 9.84
N PRO A 118 -22.95 -9.34 9.53
CA PRO A 118 -22.26 -9.34 8.24
C PRO A 118 -21.36 -10.55 8.06
N GLU A 119 -21.19 -11.01 6.82
CA GLU A 119 -20.24 -12.07 6.47
C GLU A 119 -18.79 -11.60 6.67
N LYS A 120 -18.56 -10.30 6.43
CA LYS A 120 -17.27 -9.61 6.46
C LYS A 120 -17.40 -8.26 7.19
N ILE A 121 -16.31 -7.82 7.79
CA ILE A 121 -16.17 -6.43 8.26
C ILE A 121 -15.58 -5.58 7.13
N ILE A 122 -16.13 -4.39 6.92
CA ILE A 122 -15.70 -3.47 5.86
C ILE A 122 -15.13 -2.20 6.49
N SER A 123 -14.12 -1.61 5.85
CA SER A 123 -13.60 -0.33 6.29
C SER A 123 -14.61 0.77 5.98
N THR A 124 -14.81 1.68 6.92
CA THR A 124 -15.75 2.79 6.79
C THR A 124 -15.07 4.06 6.29
N GLU A 125 -13.76 4.21 6.54
CA GLU A 125 -13.00 5.41 6.25
C GLU A 125 -11.51 5.08 6.11
N CYS A 126 -10.79 5.86 5.31
CA CYS A 126 -9.34 5.84 5.22
C CYS A 126 -8.80 7.25 5.45
N SER A 127 -7.63 7.39 6.10
CA SER A 127 -6.98 8.69 6.28
C SER A 127 -6.54 9.34 4.97
N VAL A 128 -6.49 8.56 3.89
CA VAL A 128 -6.26 9.02 2.52
C VAL A 128 -7.52 8.78 1.70
N GLU A 129 -7.96 9.81 0.98
CA GLU A 129 -9.09 9.69 0.06
C GLU A 129 -8.68 8.97 -1.24
N ASN A 130 -9.56 8.13 -1.75
CA ASN A 130 -9.32 7.40 -2.99
C ASN A 130 -9.19 8.36 -4.20
N GLY A 131 -8.12 8.22 -4.97
CA GLY A 131 -7.77 9.06 -6.11
C GLY A 131 -7.16 10.41 -5.74
N SER A 132 -6.92 10.70 -4.46
CA SER A 132 -6.34 11.96 -4.01
C SER A 132 -4.86 12.09 -4.39
N SER A 133 -4.35 13.32 -4.35
CA SER A 133 -2.92 13.63 -4.52
C SER A 133 -2.24 13.66 -3.15
N VAL A 134 -1.33 12.72 -2.89
CA VAL A 134 -0.63 12.58 -1.61
C VAL A 134 0.86 12.88 -1.82
N GLU A 135 1.38 13.90 -1.15
CA GLU A 135 2.81 14.23 -1.24
C GLU A 135 3.65 13.35 -0.33
N THR A 136 3.25 13.27 0.94
CA THR A 136 4.02 12.62 2.00
C THR A 136 3.08 12.06 3.05
N GLU A 137 3.34 10.85 3.53
CA GLU A 137 2.67 10.30 4.71
C GLU A 137 3.66 9.58 5.61
N GLU A 138 3.32 9.50 6.89
CA GLU A 138 4.03 8.64 7.86
C GLU A 138 3.25 7.35 8.14
N HIS A 139 1.91 7.45 8.05
CA HIS A 139 0.98 6.37 8.28
C HIS A 139 -0.21 6.53 7.34
N ILE A 140 -0.79 5.41 6.90
CA ILE A 140 -2.09 5.41 6.24
C ILE A 140 -3.01 4.49 7.04
N TRP A 141 -4.13 5.04 7.51
CA TRP A 141 -5.07 4.38 8.41
C TRP A 141 -6.34 3.96 7.67
N PHE A 142 -6.86 2.80 8.04
CA PHE A 142 -8.20 2.31 7.72
C PHE A 142 -8.99 2.19 9.01
N TYR A 143 -10.20 2.75 9.04
CA TYR A 143 -11.08 2.73 10.20
C TYR A 143 -12.26 1.78 9.96
N TYR A 144 -12.77 1.25 11.07
CA TYR A 144 -13.86 0.27 11.11
C TYR A 144 -14.87 0.65 12.19
N GLY A 145 -16.17 0.51 11.90
CA GLY A 145 -17.25 0.88 12.81
C GLY A 145 -17.44 -0.03 14.05
N THR A 146 -16.44 -0.82 14.42
CA THR A 146 -16.42 -1.69 15.59
C THR A 146 -14.97 -1.95 16.00
N GLU A 147 -14.72 -2.30 17.26
CA GLU A 147 -13.38 -2.67 17.73
C GLU A 147 -12.81 -3.86 16.95
N THR A 148 -11.52 -3.81 16.61
CA THR A 148 -10.83 -4.80 15.77
C THR A 148 -9.60 -5.37 16.44
N GLU A 149 -9.31 -6.64 16.16
CA GLU A 149 -8.11 -7.36 16.61
C GLU A 149 -7.37 -7.96 15.39
N PRO A 150 -6.03 -8.04 15.42
CA PRO A 150 -5.26 -8.64 14.33
C PRO A 150 -5.53 -10.14 14.22
N VAL A 151 -5.55 -10.64 12.99
CA VAL A 151 -5.51 -12.08 12.70
C VAL A 151 -4.09 -12.45 12.31
N GLY A 152 -3.39 -13.13 13.22
CA GLY A 152 -1.98 -13.48 13.03
C GLY A 152 -1.07 -12.25 13.05
N SER A 153 -0.17 -12.15 12.08
CA SER A 153 0.73 -11.01 11.87
C SER A 153 0.41 -10.37 10.52
N PRO A 154 -0.66 -9.55 10.46
CA PRO A 154 -1.12 -8.98 9.20
C PRO A 154 -0.09 -8.00 8.64
N THR A 155 -0.11 -7.85 7.32
CA THR A 155 0.77 -6.92 6.59
C THR A 155 -0.03 -6.11 5.57
N MET A 156 0.51 -4.98 5.14
CA MET A 156 -0.01 -4.19 4.03
C MET A 156 1.05 -4.05 2.95
N THR A 157 0.66 -4.24 1.69
CA THR A 157 1.55 -4.08 0.55
C THR A 157 1.25 -2.77 -0.16
N LEU A 158 2.30 -1.96 -0.33
CA LEU A 158 2.31 -0.78 -1.17
C LEU A 158 2.70 -1.18 -2.59
N TYR A 159 1.90 -0.73 -3.54
CA TYR A 159 2.09 -0.89 -4.97
C TYR A 159 2.43 0.47 -5.58
N ARG A 160 3.31 0.45 -6.59
CA ARG A 160 3.67 1.59 -7.44
C ARG A 160 3.41 1.16 -8.89
N GLU A 161 2.55 1.86 -9.61
CA GLU A 161 2.11 1.51 -10.97
C GLU A 161 1.62 0.05 -11.09
N GLY A 162 0.91 -0.43 -10.06
CA GLY A 162 0.41 -1.81 -9.98
C GLY A 162 1.46 -2.88 -9.65
N VAL A 163 2.72 -2.51 -9.47
CA VAL A 163 3.81 -3.42 -9.07
C VAL A 163 4.03 -3.32 -7.54
N PRO A 164 4.05 -4.43 -6.79
CA PRO A 164 4.33 -4.39 -5.36
C PRO A 164 5.78 -3.92 -5.12
N VAL A 165 5.94 -2.90 -4.29
CA VAL A 165 7.25 -2.28 -4.02
C VAL A 165 7.70 -2.40 -2.57
N ARG A 166 6.78 -2.43 -1.62
CA ARG A 166 7.12 -2.58 -0.19
C ARG A 166 5.98 -3.23 0.57
N THR A 167 6.31 -4.05 1.56
CA THR A 167 5.35 -4.63 2.50
C THR A 167 5.70 -4.13 3.90
N PHE A 168 4.68 -3.69 4.62
CA PHE A 168 4.78 -3.19 6.00
C PHE A 168 3.98 -4.09 6.91
N ASP A 169 4.39 -4.17 8.17
CA ASP A 169 3.53 -4.74 9.21
C ASP A 169 2.27 -3.88 9.36
N ALA A 170 1.12 -4.55 9.49
CA ALA A 170 -0.15 -3.88 9.72
C ALA A 170 -0.41 -3.80 11.22
N HIS A 171 -0.51 -2.59 11.75
CA HIS A 171 -0.87 -2.37 13.14
C HIS A 171 -2.39 -2.31 13.27
N VAL A 172 -2.98 -3.30 13.92
CA VAL A 172 -4.42 -3.40 14.15
C VAL A 172 -4.71 -3.15 15.62
N GLY A 173 -5.71 -2.31 15.91
CA GLY A 173 -6.16 -2.00 17.26
C GLY A 173 -7.53 -1.33 17.27
N TRP A 174 -7.86 -0.66 18.37
CA TRP A 174 -9.14 0.03 18.54
C TRP A 174 -9.06 1.14 19.59
N ASP A 175 -10.01 2.07 19.52
CA ASP A 175 -10.22 3.15 20.49
C ASP A 175 -11.74 3.40 20.64
N TRP A 176 -12.33 3.03 21.78
CA TRP A 176 -13.73 3.31 22.14
C TRP A 176 -14.78 2.98 21.05
N ASN A 177 -14.99 1.70 20.76
CA ASN A 177 -15.89 1.22 19.69
C ASN A 177 -15.47 1.57 18.25
N LEU A 178 -14.30 2.18 18.03
CA LEU A 178 -13.72 2.40 16.71
C LEU A 178 -12.54 1.44 16.49
N GLY A 179 -12.60 0.62 15.44
CA GLY A 179 -11.49 -0.22 15.00
C GLY A 179 -10.58 0.52 14.04
N GLN A 180 -9.30 0.17 14.05
CA GLN A 180 -8.30 0.81 13.20
C GLN A 180 -7.21 -0.17 12.77
N ALA A 181 -6.75 -0.03 11.53
CA ALA A 181 -5.60 -0.72 10.98
C ALA A 181 -4.74 0.25 10.17
N TYR A 182 -3.43 0.26 10.34
CA TYR A 182 -2.55 1.16 9.58
C TYR A 182 -1.22 0.52 9.20
N ALA A 183 -0.64 1.01 8.11
CA ALA A 183 0.76 0.77 7.78
C ALA A 183 1.63 1.85 8.43
N ASP A 184 2.63 1.44 9.21
CA ASP A 184 3.67 2.32 9.72
C ASP A 184 4.87 2.33 8.76
N PHE A 185 5.16 3.49 8.19
CA PHE A 185 6.30 3.64 7.28
C PHE A 185 7.63 3.84 8.02
N GLY A 186 7.60 3.97 9.35
CA GLY A 186 8.73 4.23 10.25
C GLY A 186 9.28 5.65 10.16
N MET A 187 9.04 6.32 9.04
CA MET A 187 9.36 7.72 8.78
C MET A 187 8.46 8.27 7.69
N LYS A 188 8.46 9.59 7.54
CA LYS A 188 7.77 10.27 6.44
C LYS A 188 8.28 9.77 5.09
N MET A 189 7.38 9.15 4.33
CA MET A 189 7.59 8.65 2.99
C MET A 189 6.99 9.60 1.98
N ASN A 190 7.77 9.98 0.97
CA ASN A 190 7.32 10.83 -0.13
C ASN A 190 6.88 9.98 -1.33
N PHE A 191 5.82 10.42 -2.01
CA PHE A 191 5.23 9.73 -3.16
C PHE A 191 5.42 10.55 -4.44
N GLU A 192 6.09 9.96 -5.44
CA GLU A 192 6.52 10.64 -6.67
C GLU A 192 5.36 11.30 -7.42
N LYS A 193 5.53 12.57 -7.80
CA LYS A 193 4.49 13.30 -8.54
C LYS A 193 4.02 12.54 -9.78
N GLY A 194 2.72 12.28 -9.85
CA GLY A 194 2.06 11.67 -11.01
C GLY A 194 2.17 10.15 -11.08
N VAL A 195 2.80 9.50 -10.09
CA VAL A 195 2.87 8.04 -10.00
C VAL A 195 1.64 7.50 -9.26
N HIS A 196 1.05 6.43 -9.77
CA HIS A 196 -0.08 5.76 -9.16
C HIS A 196 0.38 4.81 -8.05
N TYR A 197 -0.18 4.97 -6.86
CA TYR A 197 0.08 4.12 -5.72
C TYR A 197 -1.20 3.44 -5.24
N SER A 198 -1.03 2.26 -4.65
CA SER A 198 -2.10 1.57 -3.93
C SER A 198 -1.54 1.00 -2.64
N LEU A 199 -2.21 1.20 -1.51
CA LEU A 199 -1.93 0.46 -0.28
C LEU A 199 -3.04 -0.57 -0.07
N VAL A 200 -2.65 -1.83 0.08
CA VAL A 200 -3.60 -2.96 0.18
C VAL A 200 -3.34 -3.75 1.44
N MET A 201 -4.38 -3.93 2.25
CA MET A 201 -4.43 -4.91 3.33
C MET A 201 -5.22 -6.14 2.84
N PRO A 202 -4.63 -7.34 2.85
CA PRO A 202 -5.28 -8.55 2.38
C PRO A 202 -6.57 -8.90 3.14
N GLU A 203 -7.48 -9.61 2.48
CA GLU A 203 -8.61 -10.27 3.13
C GLU A 203 -8.13 -11.17 4.27
N GLY A 204 -8.85 -11.18 5.40
CA GLY A 204 -8.52 -12.08 6.51
C GLY A 204 -7.43 -11.58 7.47
N SER A 205 -7.00 -10.33 7.32
CA SER A 205 -5.96 -9.68 8.14
C SER A 205 -6.42 -9.28 9.55
N LEU A 206 -7.72 -9.03 9.74
CA LEU A 206 -8.29 -8.64 11.02
C LEU A 206 -9.71 -9.19 11.21
N SER A 207 -10.18 -9.12 12.45
CA SER A 207 -11.54 -9.49 12.84
C SER A 207 -12.12 -8.48 13.82
N PRO A 208 -13.46 -8.33 13.92
CA PRO A 208 -14.04 -7.67 15.07
C PRO A 208 -13.64 -8.37 16.36
N ARG A 209 -13.38 -7.58 17.41
CA ARG A 209 -12.82 -8.04 18.69
C ARG A 209 -13.54 -9.25 19.30
N PHE A 210 -14.86 -9.33 19.13
CA PHE A 210 -15.69 -10.37 19.73
C PHE A 210 -16.24 -11.41 18.73
N ARG A 211 -15.84 -11.33 17.45
CA ARG A 211 -16.31 -12.21 16.37
C ARG A 211 -15.18 -12.62 15.43
N THR A 212 -14.32 -13.52 15.91
CA THR A 212 -13.17 -14.05 15.14
C THR A 212 -13.57 -14.87 13.91
N ASP A 213 -14.83 -15.27 13.80
CA ASP A 213 -15.39 -15.92 12.61
C ASP A 213 -15.72 -14.93 11.47
N ILE A 214 -15.81 -13.63 11.77
CA ILE A 214 -15.96 -12.55 10.78
C ILE A 214 -14.58 -11.94 10.56
N THR A 215 -14.15 -11.83 9.30
CA THR A 215 -12.89 -11.20 8.94
C THR A 215 -13.08 -10.07 7.95
N ASN A 216 -12.07 -9.22 7.76
CA ASN A 216 -12.14 -8.16 6.75
C ASN A 216 -12.14 -8.72 5.33
N GLU A 217 -12.76 -7.97 4.41
CA GLU A 217 -12.45 -8.03 2.98
C GLU A 217 -11.10 -7.36 2.67
N GLU A 218 -10.55 -7.58 1.47
CA GLU A 218 -9.40 -6.79 1.01
C GLU A 218 -9.73 -5.29 1.15
N THR A 219 -8.92 -4.58 1.93
CA THR A 219 -9.08 -3.15 2.15
C THR A 219 -7.99 -2.42 1.36
N ARG A 220 -8.38 -1.43 0.57
CA ARG A 220 -7.50 -0.76 -0.38
C ARG A 220 -7.76 0.73 -0.43
N VAL A 221 -6.69 1.50 -0.60
CA VAL A 221 -6.75 2.89 -1.06
C VAL A 221 -5.83 3.08 -2.26
N ASP A 222 -6.34 3.69 -3.32
CA ASP A 222 -5.58 4.11 -4.48
C ASP A 222 -5.37 5.63 -4.41
N PHE A 223 -4.17 6.11 -4.71
CA PHE A 223 -3.86 7.53 -4.70
C PHE A 223 -2.74 7.87 -5.69
N ILE A 224 -2.55 9.15 -5.97
CA ILE A 224 -1.54 9.65 -6.91
C ILE A 224 -0.48 10.40 -6.09
N GLY A 225 0.80 10.13 -6.34
CA GLY A 225 1.86 10.86 -5.67
C GLY A 225 1.87 12.34 -6.09
N GLY A 226 2.17 13.22 -5.13
CA GLY A 226 2.23 14.67 -5.31
C GLY A 226 3.61 15.28 -5.12
N TYR A 227 4.59 14.51 -4.65
CA TYR A 227 5.89 15.04 -4.24
C TYR A 227 6.73 15.51 -5.43
N THR A 228 7.08 16.80 -5.45
CA THR A 228 7.72 17.43 -6.62
C THR A 228 9.24 17.46 -6.57
N LYS A 229 9.86 17.21 -5.41
CA LYS A 229 11.32 17.25 -5.29
C LYS A 229 11.90 15.91 -5.75
N PRO A 230 13.13 15.89 -6.31
CA PRO A 230 13.76 14.65 -6.74
C PRO A 230 13.91 13.69 -5.57
N ILE A 231 13.47 12.45 -5.77
CA ILE A 231 13.83 11.33 -4.89
C ILE A 231 15.17 10.79 -5.38
N GLU A 232 16.07 10.43 -4.45
CA GLU A 232 17.40 9.94 -4.78
C GLU A 232 17.29 8.66 -5.64
N PRO A 233 17.89 8.63 -6.85
CA PRO A 233 17.77 7.50 -7.75
C PRO A 233 18.63 6.34 -7.29
N ILE A 234 18.15 5.11 -7.52
CA ILE A 234 18.92 3.91 -7.24
C ILE A 234 19.93 3.67 -8.36
N THR A 235 21.21 3.82 -8.03
CA THR A 235 22.32 3.52 -8.95
C THR A 235 23.36 2.63 -8.27
N TYR A 236 23.80 1.58 -8.97
CA TYR A 236 24.98 0.84 -8.52
C TYR A 236 26.23 1.69 -8.75
N VAL A 237 27.19 1.59 -7.85
CA VAL A 237 28.46 2.34 -7.89
C VAL A 237 29.61 1.52 -8.46
N TRP A 238 29.49 0.19 -8.48
CA TRP A 238 30.50 -0.70 -9.05
C TRP A 238 29.89 -2.02 -9.55
N CYS A 239 30.54 -2.64 -10.53
CA CYS A 239 30.20 -3.94 -11.10
C CYS A 239 31.44 -4.85 -11.08
N SER A 240 31.30 -6.13 -10.71
CA SER A 240 32.44 -7.06 -10.60
C SER A 240 33.19 -7.32 -11.89
N LEU A 241 32.61 -6.96 -13.04
CA LEU A 241 33.24 -7.08 -14.35
C LEU A 241 33.98 -5.81 -14.79
N PHE A 242 33.95 -4.73 -14.00
CA PHE A 242 34.46 -3.43 -14.41
C PHE A 242 35.95 -3.45 -14.79
N ASP A 243 36.77 -4.19 -14.03
CA ASP A 243 38.21 -4.32 -14.26
C ASP A 243 38.58 -5.57 -15.09
N ASN A 244 37.60 -6.40 -15.46
CA ASN A 244 37.82 -7.65 -16.18
C ASN A 244 37.56 -7.47 -17.67
N HIS A 245 38.60 -7.70 -18.48
CA HIS A 245 38.52 -7.62 -19.93
C HIS A 245 38.75 -9.01 -20.55
N GLY A 246 38.02 -9.33 -21.63
CA GLY A 246 38.17 -10.61 -22.34
C GLY A 246 37.54 -11.78 -21.58
N ILE A 247 36.30 -11.63 -21.16
CA ILE A 247 35.58 -12.63 -20.36
C ILE A 247 35.03 -13.72 -21.29
N ASP A 248 35.64 -14.91 -21.33
CA ASP A 248 35.13 -16.00 -22.18
C ASP A 248 33.87 -16.67 -21.61
N VAL A 249 33.71 -16.63 -20.29
CA VAL A 249 32.67 -17.33 -19.54
C VAL A 249 32.08 -16.42 -18.48
N LEU A 250 30.76 -16.26 -18.49
CA LEU A 250 29.99 -15.44 -17.57
C LEU A 250 29.41 -16.31 -16.44
N GLY A 251 30.00 -16.19 -15.26
CA GLY A 251 29.51 -16.79 -14.01
C GLY A 251 28.69 -15.78 -13.20
N GLU A 252 29.02 -15.65 -11.92
CA GLU A 252 28.41 -14.67 -11.03
C GLU A 252 28.90 -13.25 -11.30
N VAL A 253 27.95 -12.33 -11.50
CA VAL A 253 28.18 -10.89 -11.66
C VAL A 253 27.53 -10.15 -10.50
N ARG A 254 28.27 -9.21 -9.91
CA ARG A 254 27.85 -8.49 -8.70
C ARG A 254 27.76 -7.00 -8.97
N PHE A 255 26.65 -6.40 -8.56
CA PHE A 255 26.40 -4.95 -8.61
C PHE A 255 26.33 -4.40 -7.20
N TYR A 256 27.11 -3.35 -6.92
CA TYR A 256 27.30 -2.82 -5.57
C TYR A 256 26.56 -1.50 -5.41
N TYR A 257 25.81 -1.37 -4.33
CA TYR A 257 25.00 -0.20 -3.99
C TYR A 257 25.45 0.36 -2.63
N ARG A 258 25.49 1.69 -2.55
CA ARG A 258 25.82 2.39 -1.28
C ARG A 258 24.59 2.59 -0.40
N GLN A 259 23.47 2.93 -1.01
CA GLN A 259 22.18 3.04 -0.33
C GLN A 259 21.60 1.65 -0.04
N ALA A 260 20.74 1.57 0.97
CA ALA A 260 20.05 0.34 1.29
C ALA A 260 19.03 0.00 0.20
N VAL A 261 19.12 -1.23 -0.30
CA VAL A 261 18.27 -1.71 -1.39
C VAL A 261 17.70 -3.08 -1.05
N MET A 262 16.55 -3.37 -1.62
CA MET A 262 15.92 -4.67 -1.63
C MET A 262 15.58 -5.07 -3.06
N LEU A 263 15.29 -6.35 -3.27
CA LEU A 263 14.79 -6.85 -4.55
C LEU A 263 13.28 -6.73 -4.61
N SER A 264 12.74 -6.45 -5.79
CA SER A 264 11.30 -6.57 -6.05
C SER A 264 10.78 -7.99 -5.81
N SER A 265 9.46 -8.17 -5.76
CA SER A 265 8.85 -9.50 -5.55
C SER A 265 9.16 -10.52 -6.66
N ASP A 266 9.43 -10.07 -7.88
CA ASP A 266 9.82 -10.92 -9.03
C ASP A 266 11.05 -10.31 -9.75
N PRO A 267 12.22 -10.32 -9.09
CA PRO A 267 13.39 -9.62 -9.60
C PRO A 267 14.04 -10.44 -10.71
N LYS A 268 14.42 -9.75 -11.79
CA LYS A 268 15.02 -10.37 -12.98
C LYS A 268 16.21 -9.56 -13.45
N ILE A 269 17.30 -10.23 -13.79
CA ILE A 269 18.40 -9.65 -14.55
C ILE A 269 18.53 -10.45 -15.85
N GLN A 270 18.69 -9.73 -16.95
CA GLN A 270 18.59 -10.29 -18.29
C GLN A 270 19.91 -10.14 -19.03
N LEU A 271 20.25 -11.12 -19.83
CA LEU A 271 21.42 -11.11 -20.71
C LEU A 271 20.94 -11.08 -22.15
N PHE A 272 21.38 -10.08 -22.92
CA PHE A 272 21.06 -9.92 -24.32
C PHE A 272 22.31 -10.04 -25.19
N ASP A 273 22.17 -10.57 -26.40
CA ASP A 273 23.21 -10.44 -27.43
C ASP A 273 23.23 -9.03 -28.04
N THR A 274 24.18 -8.79 -28.95
CA THR A 274 24.30 -7.50 -29.66
C THR A 274 23.12 -7.18 -30.58
N ASP A 275 22.28 -8.16 -30.89
CA ASP A 275 21.08 -8.00 -31.73
C ASP A 275 19.82 -7.79 -30.86
N ASN A 276 19.99 -7.51 -29.56
CA ASN A 276 18.93 -7.36 -28.55
C ASN A 276 18.05 -8.60 -28.36
N LYS A 277 18.56 -9.79 -28.66
CA LYS A 277 17.87 -11.05 -28.36
C LYS A 277 18.23 -11.54 -26.97
N LEU A 278 17.21 -11.90 -26.19
CA LEU A 278 17.39 -12.47 -24.86
C LEU A 278 18.12 -13.82 -24.96
N ILE A 279 19.27 -13.91 -24.30
CA ILE A 279 20.08 -15.12 -24.15
C ILE A 279 19.63 -15.88 -22.90
N LYS A 280 19.55 -15.16 -21.76
CA LYS A 280 19.26 -15.77 -20.46
C LYS A 280 18.63 -14.74 -19.53
N GLU A 281 17.74 -15.22 -18.67
CA GLU A 281 17.19 -14.46 -17.55
C GLU A 281 17.56 -15.18 -16.25
N VAL A 282 17.89 -14.42 -15.21
CA VAL A 282 18.27 -14.94 -13.91
C VAL A 282 17.59 -14.16 -12.80
N THR A 283 17.21 -14.86 -11.74
CA THR A 283 16.72 -14.23 -10.50
C THR A 283 17.94 -13.82 -9.67
N PRO A 284 18.14 -12.51 -9.41
CA PRO A 284 19.26 -12.08 -8.61
C PRO A 284 19.04 -12.42 -7.12
N THR A 285 20.14 -12.44 -6.37
CA THR A 285 20.15 -12.52 -4.91
C THR A 285 20.72 -11.24 -4.32
N LEU A 286 20.32 -10.92 -3.09
CA LEU A 286 20.83 -9.78 -2.35
C LEU A 286 21.68 -10.29 -1.17
N SER A 287 22.86 -9.72 -1.01
CA SER A 287 23.72 -9.95 0.15
C SER A 287 24.33 -8.64 0.63
N GLU A 288 24.83 -8.62 1.85
CA GLU A 288 25.58 -7.49 2.40
C GLU A 288 27.07 -7.82 2.52
N ASP A 289 27.92 -6.80 2.31
CA ASP A 289 29.36 -6.84 2.58
C ASP A 289 29.69 -5.85 3.69
N GLU A 290 30.07 -6.39 4.85
CA GLU A 290 30.39 -5.62 6.06
C GLU A 290 31.60 -4.70 5.88
N ASP A 291 32.55 -5.07 5.01
CA ASP A 291 33.74 -4.26 4.73
C ASP A 291 33.40 -3.02 3.88
N GLY A 292 32.27 -3.05 3.16
CA GLY A 292 31.63 -1.90 2.51
C GLY A 292 32.47 -1.16 1.46
N ARG A 293 33.62 -1.70 1.06
CA ARG A 293 34.65 -0.98 0.28
C ARG A 293 34.12 -0.38 -1.01
N TRP A 294 33.24 -1.11 -1.70
CA TRP A 294 32.62 -0.72 -2.96
C TRP A 294 31.14 -0.39 -2.82
N GLY A 295 30.55 -0.56 -1.65
CA GLY A 295 29.11 -0.52 -1.41
C GLY A 295 28.71 -1.69 -0.51
N ARG A 296 27.86 -1.43 0.48
CA ARG A 296 27.44 -2.44 1.46
C ARG A 296 26.48 -3.46 0.85
N TRP A 297 25.64 -3.05 -0.10
CA TRP A 297 24.57 -3.89 -0.62
C TRP A 297 24.94 -4.45 -1.99
N ILE A 298 24.86 -5.77 -2.15
CA ILE A 298 25.35 -6.47 -3.33
C ILE A 298 24.22 -7.26 -3.96
N VAL A 299 23.86 -6.88 -5.20
CA VAL A 299 22.95 -7.65 -6.05
C VAL A 299 23.79 -8.58 -6.91
N SER A 300 23.68 -9.88 -6.68
CA SER A 300 24.43 -10.93 -7.37
C SER A 300 23.53 -11.66 -8.37
N CYS A 301 24.08 -11.98 -9.54
CA CYS A 301 23.36 -12.71 -10.57
C CYS A 301 24.29 -13.74 -11.23
N ASP A 302 23.91 -15.02 -11.17
CA ASP A 302 24.73 -16.11 -11.70
C ASP A 302 24.22 -16.60 -13.06
N PHE A 303 25.03 -16.36 -14.10
CA PHE A 303 24.74 -16.83 -15.44
C PHE A 303 25.17 -18.28 -15.69
N GLY A 304 25.71 -18.97 -14.68
CA GLY A 304 25.97 -20.41 -14.70
C GLY A 304 27.10 -20.83 -15.63
N GLY A 305 28.11 -19.96 -15.80
CA GLY A 305 29.25 -20.21 -16.68
C GLY A 305 28.89 -20.18 -18.17
N LEU A 306 28.00 -19.28 -18.56
CA LEU A 306 27.58 -19.13 -19.95
C LEU A 306 28.73 -18.59 -20.81
N ARG A 307 29.03 -19.24 -21.94
CA ARG A 307 30.05 -18.75 -22.87
C ARG A 307 29.60 -17.43 -23.51
N VAL A 308 30.41 -16.38 -23.35
CA VAL A 308 30.10 -15.06 -23.92
C VAL A 308 30.13 -15.15 -25.45
N PRO A 309 29.12 -14.61 -26.16
CA PRO A 309 29.14 -14.58 -27.62
C PRO A 309 30.37 -13.84 -28.16
N GLU A 310 30.86 -14.23 -29.33
CA GLU A 310 32.05 -13.61 -29.95
C GLU A 310 31.88 -12.10 -30.18
N LYS A 311 30.64 -11.65 -30.43
CA LYS A 311 30.30 -10.22 -30.60
C LYS A 311 30.13 -9.47 -29.28
N GLY A 312 30.18 -10.16 -28.14
CA GLY A 312 29.82 -9.65 -26.82
C GLY A 312 28.32 -9.78 -26.51
N CYS A 313 27.95 -9.32 -25.31
CA CYS A 313 26.58 -9.32 -24.81
C CYS A 313 26.37 -8.14 -23.83
N SER A 314 25.12 -7.84 -23.48
CA SER A 314 24.78 -6.82 -22.49
C SER A 314 23.97 -7.43 -21.35
N ILE A 315 24.40 -7.18 -20.11
CA ILE A 315 23.61 -7.47 -18.91
C ILE A 315 22.68 -6.29 -18.66
N VAL A 316 21.39 -6.55 -18.53
CA VAL A 316 20.35 -5.55 -18.31
C VAL A 316 19.69 -5.79 -16.96
N ILE A 317 19.66 -4.75 -16.14
CA ILE A 317 18.84 -4.67 -14.93
C ILE A 317 17.58 -3.87 -15.34
N PRO A 318 16.41 -4.52 -15.52
CA PRO A 318 15.16 -3.85 -15.78
C PRO A 318 14.82 -2.81 -14.71
N GLU A 319 14.04 -1.81 -15.09
CA GLU A 319 13.46 -0.86 -14.14
C GLU A 319 12.63 -1.60 -13.09
N GLY A 320 12.71 -1.18 -11.83
CA GLY A 320 11.93 -1.80 -10.76
C GLY A 320 12.50 -3.10 -10.19
N THR A 321 13.62 -3.61 -10.69
CA THR A 321 14.24 -4.85 -10.16
C THR A 321 14.80 -4.65 -8.74
N VAL A 322 15.36 -3.46 -8.49
CA VAL A 322 15.97 -3.04 -7.24
C VAL A 322 15.18 -1.84 -6.72
N ILE A 323 14.83 -1.89 -5.44
CA ILE A 323 13.95 -0.93 -4.75
C ILE A 323 14.70 -0.43 -3.52
N SER A 324 14.45 0.80 -3.06
CA SER A 324 15.03 1.29 -1.81
C SER A 324 14.48 0.48 -0.64
N ALA A 325 15.35 0.04 0.26
CA ALA A 325 14.94 -0.69 1.45
C ALA A 325 14.42 0.25 2.55
N ASP A 326 14.91 1.49 2.58
CA ASP A 326 14.57 2.51 3.56
C ASP A 326 14.05 3.80 2.90
N GLY A 327 13.50 4.70 3.73
CA GLY A 327 13.05 6.02 3.31
C GLY A 327 12.00 6.03 2.22
N ASN A 328 12.10 7.00 1.32
CA ASN A 328 11.23 7.13 0.17
C ASN A 328 11.28 5.89 -0.71
N VAL A 329 10.14 5.45 -1.23
CA VAL A 329 10.12 4.42 -2.26
C VAL A 329 10.71 5.00 -3.54
N SER A 330 11.80 4.38 -3.98
CA SER A 330 12.42 4.62 -5.27
C SER A 330 12.69 3.28 -5.93
N VAL A 331 12.73 3.27 -7.25
CA VAL A 331 13.09 2.09 -8.05
C VAL A 331 14.27 2.43 -8.94
N ASN A 332 15.12 1.45 -9.23
CA ASN A 332 16.18 1.67 -10.21
C ASN A 332 15.59 1.93 -11.59
N ALA A 333 16.18 2.86 -12.33
CA ALA A 333 15.97 2.93 -13.77
C ALA A 333 16.58 1.71 -14.47
N LYS A 334 16.15 1.42 -15.69
CA LYS A 334 16.77 0.39 -16.52
C LYS A 334 18.28 0.68 -16.68
N ASN A 335 19.12 -0.26 -16.29
CA ASN A 335 20.58 -0.19 -16.46
C ASN A 335 21.07 -1.28 -17.42
N SER A 336 22.15 -1.01 -18.15
CA SER A 336 22.83 -1.98 -19.01
C SER A 336 24.33 -1.93 -18.84
N PHE A 337 24.98 -3.10 -18.81
CA PHE A 337 26.42 -3.28 -18.74
C PHE A 337 26.90 -4.18 -19.87
N ASP A 338 27.79 -3.64 -20.71
CA ASP A 338 28.31 -4.36 -21.88
C ASP A 338 29.51 -5.25 -21.50
N VAL A 339 29.50 -6.48 -22.01
CA VAL A 339 30.51 -7.51 -21.78
C VAL A 339 31.14 -7.89 -23.11
N ASN A 340 32.45 -7.67 -23.25
CA ASN A 340 33.25 -7.93 -24.47
C ASN A 340 32.70 -7.32 -25.76
N ILE A 341 31.78 -6.36 -25.68
CA ILE A 341 31.43 -5.53 -26.82
C ILE A 341 32.64 -4.63 -27.04
N GLY A 342 33.45 -4.97 -28.04
CA GLY A 342 34.62 -4.19 -28.40
C GLY A 342 34.19 -2.75 -28.63
N THR A 343 34.66 -1.82 -27.79
CA THR A 343 34.71 -0.41 -28.18
C THR A 343 35.80 -0.31 -29.23
N GLY A 344 35.47 -0.71 -30.45
CA GLY A 344 36.35 -0.54 -31.59
C GLY A 344 36.80 0.93 -31.64
N LEU A 345 38.10 1.14 -31.89
CA LEU A 345 38.60 2.40 -32.41
C LEU A 345 37.73 2.78 -33.62
N GLY A 346 36.77 3.68 -33.41
CA GLY A 346 35.82 4.12 -34.42
C GLY A 346 34.46 4.43 -33.81
N GLY A 347 34.19 5.72 -33.59
CA GLY A 347 32.87 6.33 -33.44
C GLY A 347 31.82 5.55 -32.62
N VAL A 348 31.54 6.02 -31.40
CA VAL A 348 30.27 5.66 -30.74
C VAL A 348 29.15 6.26 -31.58
N SER A 349 28.50 5.46 -32.43
CA SER A 349 27.24 5.85 -33.04
C SER A 349 26.12 5.10 -32.33
N ASN A 350 25.37 5.80 -31.50
CA ASN A 350 24.09 5.33 -31.01
C ASN A 350 23.05 6.34 -31.50
N GLY A 351 22.45 6.04 -32.66
CA GLY A 351 21.36 6.78 -33.30
C GLY A 351 21.32 8.28 -33.02
N LYS A 352 22.17 9.04 -33.73
CA LYS A 352 22.36 10.51 -33.79
C LYS A 352 23.63 11.06 -33.12
N MET A 353 23.93 10.77 -31.85
CA MET A 353 25.05 11.45 -31.17
C MET A 353 26.35 10.63 -31.23
N GLU A 354 27.46 11.26 -31.64
CA GLU A 354 28.79 10.63 -31.74
C GLU A 354 29.85 11.40 -30.94
N ILE A 355 30.65 10.69 -30.12
CA ILE A 355 31.74 11.29 -29.34
C ILE A 355 33.10 10.85 -29.90
N LYS A 356 33.93 11.82 -30.26
CA LYS A 356 35.31 11.65 -30.73
C LYS A 356 36.27 12.31 -29.76
N ALA A 357 37.42 11.71 -29.52
CA ALA A 357 38.42 12.24 -28.63
C ALA A 357 39.81 12.13 -29.25
N SER A 358 40.55 13.24 -29.34
CA SER A 358 41.89 13.32 -29.92
C SER A 358 42.58 14.62 -29.52
N ASP A 359 43.90 14.61 -29.31
CA ASP A 359 44.72 15.82 -29.12
C ASP A 359 44.19 16.80 -28.05
N ARG A 360 43.84 16.28 -26.87
CA ARG A 360 43.18 17.04 -25.77
C ARG A 360 41.84 17.64 -26.14
N LYS A 361 41.14 17.10 -27.15
CA LYS A 361 39.82 17.56 -27.57
C LYS A 361 38.81 16.45 -27.48
N ILE A 362 37.63 16.78 -26.98
CA ILE A 362 36.42 15.97 -27.08
C ILE A 362 35.49 16.68 -28.04
N THR A 363 35.08 16.00 -29.10
CA THR A 363 34.09 16.46 -30.07
C THR A 363 32.84 15.61 -29.93
N ILE A 364 31.70 16.24 -29.67
CA ILE A 364 30.39 15.60 -29.62
C ILE A 364 29.59 16.09 -30.83
N ILE A 365 29.35 15.19 -31.76
CA ILE A 365 28.57 15.40 -32.99
C ILE A 365 27.11 15.08 -32.66
N ASP A 366 26.19 15.92 -33.14
CA ASP A 366 24.75 15.87 -32.86
C ASP A 366 24.39 15.91 -31.36
N ALA A 367 25.12 16.72 -30.59
CA ALA A 367 24.89 16.93 -29.17
C ALA A 367 23.52 17.60 -28.88
N PRO A 368 22.81 17.22 -27.80
CA PRO A 368 21.56 17.84 -27.38
C PRO A 368 21.79 19.27 -26.89
N ILE A 369 21.34 20.26 -27.68
CA ILE A 369 21.48 21.69 -27.36
C ILE A 369 20.77 21.99 -26.04
N GLY A 370 21.45 22.69 -25.14
CA GLY A 370 20.97 23.03 -23.81
C GLY A 370 21.27 21.98 -22.73
N ALA A 371 21.73 20.79 -23.09
CA ALA A 371 22.21 19.81 -22.11
C ALA A 371 23.55 20.22 -21.50
N THR A 372 23.81 19.80 -20.26
CA THR A 372 25.11 19.97 -19.62
C THR A 372 25.99 18.76 -19.89
N VAL A 373 27.16 19.01 -20.46
CA VAL A 373 28.25 18.03 -20.57
C VAL A 373 29.15 18.21 -19.36
N CYS A 374 29.31 17.18 -18.54
CA CYS A 374 30.27 17.14 -17.45
C CYS A 374 31.42 16.20 -17.80
N ILE A 375 32.66 16.64 -17.55
CA ILE A 375 33.86 15.81 -17.70
C ILE A 375 34.39 15.49 -16.31
N TYR A 376 34.64 14.21 -16.06
CA TYR A 376 35.23 13.72 -14.82
C TYR A 376 36.55 13.01 -15.12
N SER A 377 37.51 13.11 -14.20
CA SER A 377 38.68 12.23 -14.17
C SER A 377 38.29 10.86 -13.64
N THR A 378 39.17 9.87 -13.83
CA THR A 378 38.92 8.48 -13.41
C THR A 378 38.78 8.29 -11.89
N ASP A 379 39.23 9.26 -11.09
CA ASP A 379 39.04 9.31 -9.64
C ASP A 379 37.70 9.96 -9.22
N GLY A 380 36.83 10.28 -10.20
CA GLY A 380 35.49 10.85 -9.97
C GLY A 380 35.49 12.37 -9.76
N LYS A 381 36.64 13.04 -9.81
CA LYS A 381 36.68 14.50 -9.68
C LYS A 381 36.17 15.16 -10.96
N LYS A 382 35.25 16.12 -10.82
CA LYS A 382 34.81 16.93 -11.96
C LYS A 382 35.98 17.79 -12.46
N VAL A 383 36.33 17.59 -13.73
CA VAL A 383 37.39 18.32 -14.44
C VAL A 383 36.83 19.62 -15.00
N THR A 384 35.68 19.56 -15.69
CA THR A 384 34.99 20.73 -16.25
C THR A 384 33.53 20.39 -16.56
N ASP A 385 32.69 21.40 -16.77
CA ASP A 385 31.36 21.24 -17.36
C ASP A 385 31.01 22.40 -18.28
N HIS A 386 30.16 22.11 -19.27
CA HIS A 386 29.77 23.07 -20.29
C HIS A 386 28.34 22.80 -20.77
N ILE A 387 27.60 23.87 -21.04
CA ILE A 387 26.31 23.76 -21.73
C ILE A 387 26.56 23.59 -23.23
N VAL A 388 25.89 22.63 -23.85
CA VAL A 388 25.94 22.39 -25.28
C VAL A 388 25.28 23.55 -26.02
N THR A 389 26.07 24.33 -26.75
CA THR A 389 25.60 25.49 -27.52
C THR A 389 25.40 25.21 -29.00
N SER A 390 25.91 24.09 -29.50
CA SER A 390 25.75 23.68 -30.90
C SER A 390 25.76 22.16 -31.01
N ARG A 391 25.20 21.64 -32.10
CA ARG A 391 25.18 20.20 -32.37
C ARG A 391 26.57 19.60 -32.56
N ASN A 392 27.54 20.37 -33.05
CA ASN A 392 28.94 19.96 -33.14
C ASN A 392 29.72 20.63 -32.00
N PHE A 393 29.58 20.08 -30.81
CA PHE A 393 30.17 20.63 -29.60
C PHE A 393 31.62 20.17 -29.45
N VAL A 394 32.53 21.10 -29.16
CA VAL A 394 33.95 20.79 -28.97
C VAL A 394 34.41 21.33 -27.61
N LEU A 395 35.08 20.48 -26.85
CA LEU A 395 35.62 20.78 -25.54
C LEU A 395 37.12 20.49 -25.51
N ASN A 396 37.91 21.46 -25.05
CA ASN A 396 39.36 21.31 -24.92
C ASN A 396 39.71 20.97 -23.46
N LEU A 397 40.62 20.01 -23.28
CA LEU A 397 41.14 19.58 -21.99
C LEU A 397 42.57 20.07 -21.78
N THR A 398 42.98 20.14 -20.53
CA THR A 398 44.32 20.61 -20.14
C THR A 398 45.39 19.54 -20.32
N SER A 399 45.05 18.25 -20.25
CA SER A 399 45.96 17.12 -20.39
C SER A 399 45.35 15.97 -21.19
N ASN A 400 46.22 15.09 -21.72
CA ASN A 400 45.82 13.77 -22.20
C ASN A 400 45.53 12.85 -21.00
N GLY A 401 44.72 11.83 -21.21
CA GLY A 401 44.28 10.95 -20.14
C GLY A 401 42.94 10.27 -20.41
N ILE A 402 42.48 9.55 -19.41
CA ILE A 402 41.18 8.87 -19.43
C ILE A 402 40.18 9.78 -18.74
N TYR A 403 39.05 10.03 -19.40
CA TYR A 403 37.98 10.88 -18.88
C TYR A 403 36.63 10.18 -19.02
N VAL A 404 35.70 10.55 -18.14
CA VAL A 404 34.29 10.19 -18.24
C VAL A 404 33.51 11.43 -18.67
N VAL A 405 32.86 11.35 -19.82
CA VAL A 405 31.96 12.37 -20.36
C VAL A 405 30.55 12.00 -19.96
N SER A 406 29.92 12.79 -19.11
CA SER A 406 28.51 12.65 -18.77
C SER A 406 27.69 13.68 -19.53
N ILE A 407 26.66 13.23 -20.24
CA ILE A 407 25.72 14.09 -20.98
C ILE A 407 24.36 13.39 -21.01
N ASP A 408 23.30 14.13 -20.68
CA ASP A 408 21.91 13.66 -20.79
C ASP A 408 21.65 12.32 -20.06
N GLY A 409 22.17 12.21 -18.83
CA GLY A 409 22.04 10.99 -18.01
C GLY A 409 22.89 9.80 -18.45
N LYS A 410 23.68 9.94 -19.52
CA LYS A 410 24.59 8.89 -20.04
C LYS A 410 26.03 9.24 -19.73
N SER A 411 26.86 8.22 -19.57
CA SER A 411 28.30 8.35 -19.30
C SER A 411 29.11 7.60 -20.34
N TYR A 412 30.12 8.27 -20.89
CA TYR A 412 30.98 7.76 -21.95
C TYR A 412 32.44 7.85 -21.51
N LYS A 413 33.17 6.74 -21.57
CA LYS A 413 34.62 6.77 -21.35
C LYS A 413 35.31 7.21 -22.63
N VAL A 414 36.17 8.22 -22.53
CA VAL A 414 37.03 8.67 -23.63
C VAL A 414 38.49 8.56 -23.20
N VAL A 415 39.33 8.12 -24.13
CA VAL A 415 40.77 8.02 -23.95
C VAL A 415 41.40 9.00 -24.95
N ILE A 416 42.24 9.90 -24.45
CA ILE A 416 42.87 10.98 -25.23
C ILE A 416 44.37 10.93 -25.09
#